data_AF-A0A953PZK1-F1
#
_entry.id   AF-A0A953PZK1-F1
#
_cell.length_a   1.000
_cell.length_b   1.000
_cell.length_c   1.000
_cell.angle_alpha   90.00
_cell.angle_beta   90.00
_cell.angle_gamma   90.00
#
_symmetry.space_group_name_H-M   'P 1'
#
loop_
_entity.id
_entity.type
_entity.pdbx_description
1 polymer ?
#
loop_
_entity_poly.entity_id
_entity_poly.type
_entity_poly.pdbx_seq_one_letter_code
_entity_poly.pdbx_strand_id
1 'polypeptide(L)'
;MSKSKVTPAIDTRTLDALLAELADLHARLGAQLKRLEGAGQLSEPYHDSLAVIYTQLTLLKALADDLQDEIDRLDDQLPDE
;
A
#
# COMPACT_ATOMS: atom_id res chain seq x y z
N MET A 1 -30.66 14.64 -19.66
CA MET A 1 -29.41 13.86 -19.55
C MET A 1 -29.39 13.23 -18.17
N SER A 2 -29.94 12.03 -18.04
CA SER A 2 -29.90 11.27 -16.79
C SER A 2 -28.47 10.87 -16.52
N LYS A 3 -27.85 11.47 -15.49
CA LYS A 3 -26.54 11.02 -15.01
C LYS A 3 -26.75 9.63 -14.40
N SER A 4 -26.20 8.60 -15.05
CA SER A 4 -26.05 7.28 -14.44
C SER A 4 -25.41 7.48 -13.07
N LYS A 5 -26.10 7.04 -12.01
CA LYS A 5 -25.53 6.96 -10.68
C LYS A 5 -24.43 5.91 -10.76
N VAL A 6 -23.19 6.35 -10.84
CA VAL A 6 -22.04 5.50 -10.55
C VAL A 6 -22.23 5.07 -9.12
N THR A 7 -22.62 3.82 -8.92
CA THR A 7 -22.59 3.20 -7.59
C THR A 7 -21.11 3.23 -7.19
N PRO A 8 -20.71 3.97 -6.15
CA PRO A 8 -19.37 3.78 -5.62
C PRO A 8 -19.34 2.34 -5.14
N ALA A 9 -18.43 1.53 -5.66
CA ALA A 9 -18.05 0.32 -4.96
C ALA A 9 -17.69 0.79 -3.55
N ILE A 10 -18.46 0.35 -2.56
CA ILE A 10 -18.22 0.73 -1.17
C ILE A 10 -16.90 0.04 -0.82
N ASP A 11 -15.79 0.78 -0.89
CA ASP A 11 -14.55 0.37 -0.28
C ASP A 11 -14.78 0.44 1.23
N THR A 12 -14.89 -0.72 1.86
CA THR A 12 -15.19 -0.87 3.29
C THR A 12 -13.93 -0.96 4.14
N ARG A 13 -12.74 -0.73 3.58
CA ARG A 13 -11.50 -0.80 4.34
C ARG A 13 -11.41 0.40 5.27
N THR A 14 -11.39 0.14 6.57
CA THR A 14 -11.21 1.17 7.58
C THR A 14 -9.74 1.61 7.64
N LEU A 15 -9.48 2.83 8.12
CA LEU A 15 -8.12 3.32 8.36
C LEU A 15 -7.25 2.30 9.12
N ASP A 16 -7.79 1.64 10.16
CA ASP A 16 -7.08 0.61 10.92
C ASP A 16 -6.64 -0.58 10.05
N ALA A 17 -7.49 -1.02 9.11
CA ALA A 17 -7.15 -2.12 8.20
C ALA A 17 -6.02 -1.71 7.24
N LEU A 18 -6.10 -0.50 6.69
CA LEU A 18 -5.06 0.04 5.80
C LEU A 18 -3.73 0.22 6.52
N LEU A 19 -3.75 0.68 7.78
CA LEU A 19 -2.54 0.78 8.61
C LEU A 19 -1.95 -0.60 8.96
N ALA A 20 -2.79 -1.61 9.20
CA ALA A 20 -2.33 -2.98 9.43
C ALA A 20 -1.67 -3.58 8.17
N GLU A 21 -2.26 -3.35 6.98
CA GLU A 21 -1.67 -3.74 5.71
C GLU A 21 -0.32 -3.02 5.47
N LEU A 22 -0.22 -1.74 5.81
CA LEU A 22 1.00 -0.96 5.70
C LEU A 22 2.12 -1.54 6.58
N ALA A 23 1.78 -1.88 7.82
CA ALA A 23 2.73 -2.47 8.76
C ALA A 23 3.27 -3.83 8.27
N ASP A 24 2.39 -4.70 7.77
CA ASP A 24 2.77 -6.00 7.20
C ASP A 24 3.64 -5.83 5.95
N LEU A 25 3.26 -4.94 5.03
CA LEU A 25 4.03 -4.67 3.83
C LEU A 25 5.43 -4.13 4.15
N HIS A 26 5.53 -3.23 5.13
CA HIS A 26 6.80 -2.69 5.60
C HIS A 26 7.68 -3.77 6.25
N ALA A 27 7.10 -4.68 7.04
CA ALA A 27 7.83 -5.81 7.62
C ALA A 27 8.38 -6.76 6.54
N ARG A 28 7.57 -7.06 5.52
CA ARG A 28 7.98 -7.89 4.37
C ARG A 28 9.09 -7.21 3.56
N LEU A 29 8.98 -5.90 3.32
CA LEU A 29 10.01 -5.14 2.60
C LEU A 29 11.34 -5.14 3.37
N GLY A 30 11.31 -4.90 4.68
CA GLY A 30 12.49 -4.98 5.53
C GLY A 30 13.14 -6.36 5.52
N ALA A 31 12.34 -7.44 5.49
CA ALA A 31 12.87 -8.80 5.36
C ALA A 31 13.53 -9.06 4.00
N GLN A 32 12.98 -8.52 2.90
CA GLN A 32 13.57 -8.68 1.58
C GLN A 32 14.84 -7.85 1.40
N LEU A 33 14.89 -6.63 1.95
CA LEU A 33 16.11 -5.82 1.97
C LEU A 33 17.26 -6.54 2.67
N LYS A 34 17.00 -7.16 3.83
CA LYS A 34 18.02 -7.97 4.52
C LYS A 34 18.51 -9.18 3.70
N ARG A 35 17.61 -9.81 2.94
CA ARG A 35 18.01 -10.91 2.02
C ARG A 35 18.85 -10.38 0.87
N LEU A 36 18.49 -9.23 0.31
CA LEU A 36 19.24 -8.57 -0.75
C LEU A 36 20.66 -8.20 -0.29
N GLU A 37 20.81 -7.65 0.93
CA GLU A 37 22.12 -7.32 1.53
C GLU A 37 23.02 -8.55 1.72
N GLY A 38 22.42 -9.71 2.02
CA GLY A 38 23.14 -10.98 2.15
C GLY A 38 23.39 -11.70 0.82
N ALA A 39 22.76 -11.27 -0.28
CA ALA A 39 22.91 -11.89 -1.58
C ALA A 39 24.17 -11.38 -2.29
N GLY A 40 24.89 -12.28 -2.97
CA GLY A 40 25.98 -11.88 -3.85
C GLY A 40 25.46 -10.94 -4.95
N GLN A 41 26.12 -9.81 -5.17
CA GLN A 41 25.69 -8.85 -6.17
C GLN A 41 25.58 -9.50 -7.56
N LEU A 42 24.52 -9.20 -8.30
CA LEU A 42 24.22 -9.78 -9.63
C LEU A 42 24.00 -11.30 -9.63
N SER A 43 23.88 -11.94 -8.46
CA SER A 43 23.43 -13.32 -8.39
C SER A 43 21.93 -13.43 -8.70
N GLU A 44 21.47 -14.62 -9.07
CA GLU A 44 20.04 -14.90 -9.24
C GLU A 44 19.22 -14.53 -7.98
N PRO A 45 19.61 -14.93 -6.75
CA PRO A 45 18.92 -14.49 -5.52
C PRO A 45 18.86 -12.97 -5.32
N TYR A 46 19.86 -12.24 -5.81
CA TYR A 46 19.87 -10.77 -5.77
C TYR A 46 18.79 -10.20 -6.71
N HIS A 47 18.73 -10.69 -7.94
CA HIS A 47 17.70 -10.26 -8.90
C HIS A 47 16.28 -10.65 -8.47
N ASP A 48 16.10 -11.84 -7.91
CA ASP A 48 14.83 -12.29 -7.34
C ASP A 48 14.38 -11.38 -6.19
N SER A 49 15.30 -11.04 -5.29
CA SER A 49 15.02 -10.13 -4.18
C SER A 49 14.61 -8.75 -4.70
N LEU A 50 15.29 -8.20 -5.72
CA LEU A 50 14.92 -6.93 -6.35
C LEU A 50 13.52 -6.97 -6.98
N ALA A 51 13.16 -8.05 -7.66
CA ALA A 51 11.84 -8.19 -8.28
C ALA A 51 10.72 -8.20 -7.22
N VAL A 52 10.95 -8.88 -6.10
CA VAL A 52 10.00 -8.89 -4.98
C VAL A 52 9.91 -7.52 -4.33
N ILE A 53 11.04 -6.85 -4.07
CA ILE A 53 11.08 -5.48 -3.53
C ILE A 53 10.31 -4.52 -4.44
N TYR A 54 10.53 -4.58 -5.75
CA TYR A 54 9.82 -3.74 -6.72
C TYR A 54 8.30 -3.94 -6.65
N THR A 55 7.85 -5.20 -6.57
CA THR A 55 6.43 -5.54 -6.42
C THR A 55 5.87 -4.95 -5.13
N GLN A 56 6.58 -5.10 -4.01
CA GLN A 56 6.18 -4.56 -2.72
C GLN A 56 6.11 -3.03 -2.71
N LEU A 57 7.05 -2.34 -3.37
CA LEU A 57 7.02 -0.89 -3.52
C LEU A 57 5.84 -0.42 -4.37
N THR A 58 5.46 -1.21 -5.38
CA THR A 58 4.27 -0.92 -6.20
C THR A 58 2.99 -1.03 -5.37
N LEU A 59 2.89 -2.08 -4.53
CA LEU A 59 1.77 -2.24 -3.60
C LEU A 59 1.74 -1.11 -2.55
N LEU A 60 2.91 -0.69 -2.06
CA LEU A 60 3.02 0.38 -1.07
C LEU A 60 2.50 1.69 -1.63
N LYS A 61 2.79 1.97 -2.90
CA LYS A 61 2.28 3.15 -3.59
C LYS A 61 0.75 3.13 -3.67
N ALA A 62 0.15 2.01 -4.10
CA ALA A 62 -1.30 1.89 -4.18
C ALA A 62 -1.96 2.03 -2.79
N LEU A 63 -1.36 1.43 -1.76
CA LEU A 63 -1.85 1.55 -0.39
C LEU A 63 -1.74 2.98 0.16
N ALA A 64 -0.71 3.73 -0.26
CA ALA A 64 -0.58 5.14 0.13
C ALA A 64 -1.71 5.99 -0.48
N ASP A 65 -2.09 5.71 -1.74
CA ASP A 65 -3.23 6.36 -2.38
C ASP A 65 -4.54 6.02 -1.61
N ASP A 66 -4.77 4.74 -1.28
CA ASP A 66 -5.93 4.29 -0.48
C ASP A 66 -5.99 4.94 0.92
N LEU A 67 -4.83 5.07 1.59
CA LEU A 67 -4.73 5.73 2.89
C LEU A 67 -5.07 7.22 2.81
N GLN A 68 -4.62 7.90 1.76
CA GLN A 68 -4.93 9.30 1.55
C GLN A 68 -6.44 9.50 1.35
N ASP A 69 -7.05 8.68 0.49
CA ASP A 69 -8.49 8.74 0.23
C ASP A 69 -9.31 8.52 1.53
N GLU A 70 -8.89 7.59 2.39
CA GLU A 70 -9.56 7.33 3.67
C GLU A 70 -9.35 8.46 4.68
N ILE A 71 -8.16 9.06 4.73
CA ILE A 71 -7.88 10.23 5.58
C ILE A 71 -8.76 11.42 5.14
N ASP A 72 -8.82 11.71 3.85
CA ASP A 72 -9.65 12.80 3.31
C ASP A 72 -11.13 12.57 3.63
N ARG A 73 -11.62 11.32 3.50
CA ARG A 73 -12.98 10.95 3.88
C ARG A 73 -13.26 11.17 5.38
N LEU A 74 -12.29 10.90 6.24
CA LEU A 74 -12.43 11.10 7.68
C LEU A 74 -12.38 12.59 8.05
N ASP A 75 -11.55 13.38 7.38
CA ASP A 75 -11.46 14.84 7.56
C ASP A 75 -12.78 15.51 7.19
N ASP A 76 -13.39 15.13 6.06
CA ASP A 76 -14.73 15.58 5.62
C ASP A 76 -15.87 15.27 6.62
N GLN A 77 -15.65 14.33 7.55
CA GLN A 77 -16.63 13.94 8.58
C GLN A 77 -16.42 14.68 9.91
N LEU A 78 -15.34 15.45 10.06
CA LEU A 78 -15.13 16.28 11.24
C LEU A 78 -16.12 17.45 11.24
N PRO A 79 -16.70 17.81 12.39
CA PRO A 79 -17.59 18.97 12.47
C PRO A 79 -16.82 20.26 12.18
N ASP A 80 -17.43 21.14 11.38
CA ASP A 80 -16.96 22.53 11.25
C ASP A 80 -16.97 23.21 12.63
N GLU A 81 -15.93 23.98 12.94
CA GLU A 81 -15.82 24.78 14.17
C GLU A 81 -17.04 25.72 14.40
#